data_AF-A0A965V2Q6-F1
#
_entry.id   AF-A0A965V2Q6-F1
#
_cell.length_a   1.000
_cell.length_b   1.000
_cell.length_c   1.000
_cell.angle_alpha   90.00
_cell.angle_beta   90.00
_cell.angle_gamma   90.00
#
_symmetry.space_group_name_H-M   'P 1'
#
loop_
_entity.id
_entity.type
_entity.pdbx_description
1 polymer ?
#
loop_
_entity_poly.entity_id
_entity_poly.type
_entity_poly.pdbx_seq_one_letter_code
_entity_poly.pdbx_strand_id
1 'polypeptide(L)'
;QEKHEYLIEEDFFYCFVDFEPEHPDVYVLPARVVAETISLDHKTWLETPGKNGSAHNETKFRRLRNKSLGKQPGWLEEYKERWDFIAPEHED
;
A
#
# COMPACT_ATOMS: atom_id res chain seq x y z
N GLN A 1 -4.75 6.24 -6.43
CA GLN A 1 -5.40 7.56 -6.64
C GLN A 1 -5.37 8.32 -5.32
N GLU A 2 -5.20 9.64 -5.34
CA GLU A 2 -5.12 10.51 -4.16
C GLU A 2 -6.25 10.29 -3.14
N LYS A 3 -7.48 10.04 -3.59
CA LYS A 3 -8.63 9.82 -2.69
C LYS A 3 -8.42 8.71 -1.64
N HIS A 4 -7.56 7.73 -1.92
CA HIS A 4 -7.31 6.60 -1.01
C HIS A 4 -6.42 6.98 0.18
N GLU A 5 -5.84 8.19 0.21
CA GLU A 5 -5.10 8.73 1.35
C GLU A 5 -6.02 9.07 2.54
N TYR A 6 -7.32 9.19 2.29
CA TYR A 6 -8.30 9.62 3.26
C TYR A 6 -9.27 8.49 3.68
N LEU A 7 -9.12 7.30 3.08
CA LEU A 7 -9.89 6.11 3.44
C LEU A 7 -9.13 5.36 4.54
N ILE A 8 -9.61 5.47 5.77
CA ILE A 8 -8.94 5.00 6.99
C ILE A 8 -9.89 4.25 7.94
N GLU A 9 -11.07 3.90 7.44
CA GLU A 9 -12.10 3.16 8.17
C GLU A 9 -11.54 1.82 8.69
N GLU A 10 -11.90 1.47 9.93
CA GLU A 10 -11.33 0.29 10.63
C GLU A 10 -11.77 -1.04 10.02
N ASP A 11 -12.95 -1.06 9.40
CA ASP A 11 -13.57 -2.20 8.75
C ASP A 11 -13.39 -2.19 7.21
N PHE A 12 -12.52 -1.32 6.69
CA PHE A 12 -12.21 -1.26 5.26
C PHE A 12 -10.84 -1.88 4.98
N PHE A 13 -10.80 -2.78 4.00
CA PHE A 13 -9.59 -3.51 3.62
C PHE A 13 -9.37 -3.49 2.10
N TYR A 14 -8.10 -3.54 1.70
CA TYR A 14 -7.70 -3.73 0.32
C TYR A 14 -7.12 -5.13 0.13
N CYS A 15 -7.49 -5.78 -0.97
CA CYS A 15 -6.84 -7.01 -1.43
C CYS A 15 -6.06 -6.68 -2.72
N PHE A 16 -4.74 -6.70 -2.63
CA PHE A 16 -3.87 -6.61 -3.81
C PHE A 16 -3.49 -8.02 -4.24
N VAL A 17 -3.69 -8.34 -5.52
CA VAL A 17 -3.43 -9.67 -6.08
C VAL A 17 -2.21 -9.61 -6.97
N ASP A 18 -1.22 -10.46 -6.69
CA ASP A 18 -0.07 -10.70 -7.53
C ASP A 18 -0.29 -12.00 -8.33
N PHE A 19 -0.22 -11.89 -9.66
CA PHE A 19 -0.40 -13.01 -10.58
C PHE A 19 0.93 -13.53 -11.15
N GLU A 20 2.08 -13.02 -10.73
CA GLU A 20 3.39 -13.50 -11.16
C GLU A 20 3.73 -14.93 -10.69
N PRO A 21 3.42 -15.37 -9.45
CA PRO A 21 3.71 -16.72 -8.99
C PRO A 21 2.80 -17.79 -9.63
N GLU A 22 3.14 -19.08 -9.47
CA GLU A 22 2.35 -20.21 -10.00
C GLU A 22 0.89 -20.20 -9.50
N HIS A 23 0.70 -19.78 -8.26
CA HIS A 23 -0.61 -19.49 -7.67
C HIS A 23 -0.65 -18.01 -7.25
N PRO A 24 -1.79 -17.30 -7.45
CA PRO A 24 -1.85 -15.90 -7.09
C PRO A 24 -1.63 -15.69 -5.59
N ASP A 25 -0.77 -14.74 -5.24
CA ASP A 25 -0.62 -14.27 -3.86
C ASP A 25 -1.59 -13.12 -3.62
N VAL A 26 -2.26 -13.11 -2.46
CA VAL A 26 -3.13 -12.02 -2.04
C VAL A 26 -2.55 -11.31 -0.83
N TYR A 27 -2.43 -9.99 -0.92
CA TYR A 27 -2.00 -9.13 0.19
C TYR A 27 -3.22 -8.39 0.72
N VAL A 28 -3.59 -8.68 1.97
CA VAL A 28 -4.76 -8.12 2.65
C VAL A 28 -4.30 -7.02 3.61
N LEU A 29 -4.63 -5.76 3.30
CA LEU A 29 -4.16 -4.60 4.05
C LEU A 29 -5.34 -3.81 4.64
N PRO A 30 -5.25 -3.38 5.91
CA PRO A 30 -6.17 -2.37 6.46
C PRO A 30 -6.10 -1.06 5.67
N ALA A 31 -7.22 -0.36 5.53
CA ALA A 31 -7.29 0.91 4.79
C ALA A 31 -6.28 1.94 5.29
N ARG A 32 -6.14 2.05 6.61
CA ARG A 32 -5.18 2.94 7.26
C ARG A 32 -3.74 2.70 6.79
N VAL A 33 -3.32 1.43 6.70
CA VAL A 33 -1.96 1.08 6.24
C VAL A 33 -1.76 1.51 4.79
N VAL A 34 -2.77 1.33 3.94
CA VAL A 34 -2.72 1.77 2.53
C VAL A 34 -2.62 3.29 2.46
N ALA A 35 -3.49 4.02 3.16
CA ALA A 35 -3.50 5.48 3.19
C ALA A 35 -2.14 6.06 3.63
N GLU A 36 -1.61 5.59 4.77
CA GLU A 36 -0.31 6.02 5.29
C GLU A 36 0.83 5.75 4.30
N THR A 37 0.82 4.55 3.70
CA THR A 37 1.91 4.13 2.81
C THR A 37 1.93 4.94 1.52
N ILE A 38 0.78 5.14 0.89
CA ILE A 38 0.74 5.85 -0.37
C ILE A 38 0.96 7.37 -0.21
N SER A 39 0.59 7.93 0.94
CA SER A 39 0.92 9.32 1.29
C SER A 39 2.40 9.51 1.52
N LEU A 40 3.05 8.58 2.23
CA LEU A 40 4.49 8.59 2.42
C LEU A 40 5.22 8.42 1.08
N ASP A 41 4.82 7.46 0.24
CA ASP A 41 5.45 7.21 -1.07
C ASP A 41 5.39 8.46 -1.96
N HIS A 42 4.21 9.09 -2.04
CA HIS A 42 4.01 10.29 -2.84
C HIS A 42 4.78 11.50 -2.30
N LYS A 43 4.75 11.73 -0.98
CA LYS A 43 5.53 12.81 -0.35
C LYS A 43 7.03 12.63 -0.62
N THR A 44 7.57 11.44 -0.38
CA THR A 44 8.99 11.16 -0.63
C THR A 44 9.33 11.29 -2.11
N TRP A 45 8.42 10.90 -3.01
CA TRP A 45 8.60 11.11 -4.44
C TRP A 45 8.73 12.60 -4.78
N LEU A 46 7.85 13.47 -4.27
CA LEU A 46 7.94 14.92 -4.50
C LEU A 46 9.25 15.54 -3.98
N GLU A 47 9.71 15.07 -2.83
CA GLU A 47 10.94 15.54 -2.18
C GLU A 47 12.22 15.01 -2.86
N THR A 48 12.12 13.91 -3.62
CA THR A 48 13.25 13.30 -4.30
C THR A 48 13.42 13.92 -5.70
N PRO A 49 14.57 14.52 -6.03
CA PRO A 49 14.80 15.00 -7.38
C PRO A 49 14.75 13.86 -8.40
N GLY A 50 14.14 14.13 -9.56
CA GLY A 50 14.13 13.18 -10.68
C GLY A 50 15.54 12.92 -11.23
N LYS A 51 15.66 12.01 -12.20
CA LYS A 51 16.94 11.56 -12.78
C LYS A 51 17.91 12.68 -13.19
N ASN A 52 17.39 13.85 -13.59
CA ASN A 52 18.18 15.00 -14.02
C ASN A 52 18.20 16.13 -12.96
N GLY A 53 17.87 15.84 -11.70
CA GLY A 53 17.76 16.83 -10.63
C GLY A 53 16.49 17.69 -10.69
N SER A 54 15.59 17.43 -11.65
CA SER A 54 14.33 18.15 -11.80
C SER A 54 13.34 17.80 -10.69
N ALA A 55 12.69 18.79 -10.10
CA ALA A 55 11.58 18.57 -9.17
C ALA A 55 10.42 17.82 -9.86
N HIS A 56 9.70 17.02 -9.09
CA HIS A 56 8.48 16.38 -9.54
C HIS A 56 7.28 17.33 -9.40
N ASN A 57 6.30 17.19 -10.31
CA ASN A 57 5.04 17.93 -10.24
C ASN A 57 4.01 17.14 -9.43
N GLU A 58 3.21 17.83 -8.62
CA GLU A 58 2.07 17.23 -7.92
C GLU A 58 1.09 16.56 -8.90
N THR A 59 0.65 15.34 -8.58
CA THR A 59 -0.32 14.60 -9.40
C THR A 59 -1.24 13.77 -8.50
N LYS A 60 -2.41 13.36 -9.01
CA LYS A 60 -3.35 12.50 -8.27
C LYS A 60 -2.93 11.02 -8.20
N PHE A 61 -1.81 10.65 -8.81
CA PHE A 61 -1.35 9.26 -8.80
C PHE A 61 -0.71 8.91 -7.46
N ARG A 62 -0.98 7.69 -7.00
CA ARG A 62 -0.47 7.13 -5.76
C ARG A 62 -0.06 5.69 -6.04
N ARG A 63 1.11 5.28 -5.55
CA ARG A 63 1.66 3.95 -5.80
C ARG A 63 1.75 3.19 -4.48
N LEU A 64 1.29 1.95 -4.50
CA LEU A 64 1.57 0.96 -3.46
C LEU A 64 2.36 -0.16 -4.12
N ARG A 65 3.55 -0.43 -3.59
CA ARG A 65 4.53 -1.38 -4.13
C ARG A 65 5.27 -2.04 -2.97
N ASN A 66 5.83 -3.24 -3.19
CA ASN A 66 6.75 -3.86 -2.21
C ASN A 66 8.03 -3.02 -1.95
N LYS A 67 8.33 -2.07 -2.85
CA LYS A 67 9.39 -1.05 -2.72
C LYS A 67 8.80 0.38 -2.68
N SER A 68 7.73 0.58 -1.92
CA SER A 68 7.18 1.93 -1.70
C SER A 68 8.22 2.80 -1.00
N LEU A 69 8.36 4.05 -1.44
CA LEU A 69 9.31 4.99 -0.85
C LEU A 69 8.93 5.23 0.62
N GLY A 70 9.94 5.27 1.50
CA GLY A 70 9.73 5.38 2.94
C GLY A 70 9.32 4.09 3.67
N LYS A 71 9.14 2.97 2.96
CA LYS A 71 8.99 1.63 3.56
C LYS A 71 10.27 0.81 3.38
N GLN A 72 10.47 -0.17 4.25
CA GLN A 72 11.54 -1.15 4.08
C GLN A 72 11.24 -2.09 2.89
N PRO A 73 12.24 -2.57 2.15
CA PRO A 73 12.03 -3.59 1.14
C PRO A 73 11.40 -4.84 1.75
N GLY A 74 10.35 -5.39 1.12
CA GLY A 74 9.67 -6.58 1.64
C GLY A 74 8.58 -6.28 2.68
N TRP A 75 8.29 -5.01 2.98
CA TRP A 75 7.25 -4.65 3.96
C TRP A 75 5.87 -5.24 3.64
N LEU A 76 5.58 -5.55 2.37
CA LEU A 76 4.29 -6.07 1.96
C LEU A 76 4.08 -7.53 2.41
N GLU A 77 5.17 -8.28 2.64
CA GLU A 77 5.12 -9.69 3.01
C GLU A 77 4.38 -9.94 4.34
N GLU A 78 4.36 -8.97 5.25
CA GLU A 78 3.62 -9.09 6.52
C GLU A 78 2.09 -9.16 6.32
N TYR A 79 1.61 -8.77 5.13
CA TYR A 79 0.20 -8.74 4.73
C TYR A 79 -0.20 -9.89 3.81
N LYS A 80 0.74 -10.77 3.44
CA LYS A 80 0.49 -11.91 2.56
C LYS A 80 -0.46 -12.91 3.23
N GLU A 81 -1.57 -13.22 2.57
CA GLU A 81 -2.63 -14.13 3.02
C GLU A 81 -3.22 -13.79 4.41
N ARG A 82 -3.19 -12.50 4.81
CA ARG A 82 -3.72 -12.02 6.11
C ARG A 82 -5.25 -11.91 6.14
N TRP A 83 -5.92 -13.00 5.78
CA TRP A 83 -7.37 -13.12 5.83
C TRP A 83 -7.93 -13.06 7.25
N ASP A 84 -7.09 -13.29 8.26
CA ASP A 84 -7.41 -13.13 9.69
C ASP A 84 -7.85 -11.71 10.06
N PHE A 85 -7.53 -10.69 9.26
CA PHE A 85 -8.07 -9.34 9.48
C PHE A 85 -9.56 -9.19 9.22
N ILE A 86 -10.14 -10.09 8.42
CA ILE A 86 -11.54 -10.00 7.97
C ILE A 86 -12.37 -11.17 8.55
N ALA A 87 -11.70 -12.25 8.98
CA ALA A 87 -12.38 -13.37 9.61
C ALA A 87 -12.93 -12.94 10.98
N PRO A 88 -14.22 -13.14 11.26
CA PRO A 88 -14.73 -12.98 12.62
C PRO A 88 -14.04 -14.00 13.53
N GLU A 89 -13.73 -13.61 14.77
CA GLU A 89 -13.36 -14.58 15.79
C GLU A 89 -14.49 -15.61 15.88
N HIS A 90 -14.18 -16.87 15.59
CA HIS A 90 -15.07 -17.96 15.91
C HIS A 90 -15.15 -18.05 17.45
N GLU A 91 -16.23 -17.53 18.04
CA GLU A 91 -16.62 -17.92 19.39
C GLU A 91 -17.00 -19.41 19.34
N ASP A 92 -16.11 -20.27 19.88
CA ASP A 92 -16.37 -21.68 20.18
C ASP A 92 -17.38 -21.84 21.34
#